data_AF-A0A538BX38-F1
#
_entry.id   AF-A0A538BX38-F1
#
_cell.length_a   1.000
_cell.length_b   1.000
_cell.length_c   1.000
_cell.angle_alpha   90.00
_cell.angle_beta   90.00
_cell.angle_gamma   90.00
#
_symmetry.space_group_name_H-M   'P 1'
#
loop_
_entity.id
_entity.type
_entity.pdbx_description
1 polymer ?
#
loop_
_entity_poly.entity_id
_entity_poly.type
_entity_poly.pdbx_seq_one_letter_code
_entity_poly.pdbx_strand_id
1 'polypeptide(L)'
;MDFFEALKRRGFIPGQQRVGGGLQTFSARPNRFLTYWVHVYDDGTALFTWEFAVTDYLLEHGMQLGSGEALNTFLFPVQDERGAQDPAWLAHAIELAEARLREVNLAGDEA
;
A
#
# COMPACT_ATOMS: atom_id res chain seq x y z
N MET A 1 12.45 17.56 -8.13
CA MET A 1 11.53 17.50 -6.97
C MET A 1 12.14 16.55 -5.98
N ASP A 2 12.11 16.86 -4.69
CA ASP A 2 12.68 15.98 -3.65
C ASP A 2 11.72 14.81 -3.31
N PHE A 3 12.26 13.70 -2.80
CA PHE A 3 11.49 12.51 -2.44
C PHE A 3 10.48 12.76 -1.31
N PHE A 4 10.85 13.52 -0.27
CA PHE A 4 9.94 13.81 0.83
C PHE A 4 8.82 14.77 0.40
N GLU A 5 9.12 15.71 -0.49
CA GLU A 5 8.10 16.53 -1.13
C GLU A 5 7.15 15.69 -2.01
N ALA A 6 7.65 14.61 -2.63
CA ALA A 6 6.83 13.65 -3.38
C ALA A 6 5.86 12.89 -2.50
N LEU A 7 6.35 12.37 -1.37
CA LEU A 7 5.51 11.73 -0.36
C LEU A 7 4.39 12.68 0.09
N LYS A 8 4.74 13.90 0.50
CA LYS A 8 3.77 14.89 0.96
C LYS A 8 2.72 15.24 -0.09
N ARG A 9 3.13 15.49 -1.33
CA ARG A 9 2.20 15.80 -2.44
C ARG A 9 1.25 14.64 -2.77
N ARG A 10 1.68 13.40 -2.52
CA ARG A 10 0.85 12.18 -2.68
C ARG A 10 0.03 11.84 -1.43
N GLY A 11 0.03 12.72 -0.43
CA GLY A 11 -0.78 12.56 0.79
C GLY A 11 -0.18 11.61 1.82
N PHE A 12 1.10 11.24 1.68
CA PHE A 12 1.79 10.47 2.70
C PHE A 12 2.06 11.35 3.93
N ILE A 13 1.75 10.79 5.10
CA ILE A 13 2.03 11.37 6.40
C ILE A 13 3.03 10.50 7.16
N PRO A 14 3.91 11.08 7.99
CA PRO A 14 4.81 10.29 8.83
C PRO A 14 4.00 9.38 9.78
N GLY A 15 4.33 8.09 9.79
CA GLY A 15 3.82 7.11 10.74
C GLY A 15 4.69 7.05 12.01
N GLN A 16 4.48 6.02 12.84
CA GLN A 16 5.32 5.82 14.03
C GLN A 16 6.77 5.51 13.63
N GLN A 17 7.70 6.32 14.13
CA GLN A 17 9.13 6.07 14.01
C GLN A 17 9.50 4.95 15.00
N ARG A 18 10.02 3.81 14.51
CA ARG A 18 10.66 2.86 15.42
C ARG A 18 11.95 3.51 15.94
N VAL A 19 11.98 3.79 17.24
CA VAL A 19 13.15 4.36 17.92
C VAL A 19 14.31 3.36 17.78
N GLY A 20 15.37 3.73 17.07
CA GLY A 20 16.64 2.99 17.04
C GLY A 20 17.04 2.28 15.75
N GLY A 21 16.50 2.61 14.57
CA GLY A 21 16.80 1.85 13.34
C GLY A 21 16.93 2.60 12.02
N GLY A 22 17.04 3.94 12.01
CA GLY A 22 17.23 4.69 10.75
C GLY A 22 16.06 4.54 9.75
N LEU A 23 14.90 4.09 10.23
CA LEU A 23 13.74 3.77 9.41
C LEU A 23 12.63 4.77 9.69
N GLN A 24 12.32 5.61 8.71
CA GLN A 24 11.16 6.47 8.75
C GLN A 24 10.04 5.82 7.93
N THR A 25 8.89 5.61 8.57
CA THR A 25 7.72 5.06 7.88
C THR A 25 6.74 6.19 7.57
N PHE A 26 6.18 6.16 6.37
CA PHE A 26 5.12 7.05 5.93
C PHE A 26 3.93 6.22 5.47
N SER A 27 2.72 6.75 5.62
CA SER A 27 1.53 6.10 5.08
C SER A 27 0.59 7.08 4.40
N ALA A 28 -0.13 6.59 3.40
CA ALA A 28 -1.21 7.31 2.74
C ALA A 28 -2.43 6.40 2.62
N ARG A 29 -3.63 6.97 2.71
CA ARG A 29 -4.88 6.23 2.54
C ARG A 29 -5.66 6.83 1.38
N PRO A 30 -5.45 6.37 0.13
CA PRO A 30 -6.18 6.90 -1.03
C PRO A 30 -7.69 6.68 -0.94
N ASN A 31 -8.13 5.67 -0.19
CA ASN A 31 -9.53 5.46 0.18
C ASN A 31 -9.61 4.73 1.54
N ARG A 32 -10.81 4.36 1.98
CA ARG A 32 -11.01 3.72 3.29
C ARG A 32 -10.45 2.29 3.39
N PHE A 33 -10.32 1.59 2.26
CA PHE A 33 -9.92 0.18 2.21
C PHE A 33 -8.45 -0.02 1.90
N LEU A 34 -7.81 0.94 1.23
CA LEU A 34 -6.43 0.85 0.76
C LEU A 34 -5.51 1.74 1.59
N THR A 35 -4.44 1.17 2.11
CA THR A 35 -3.35 1.90 2.76
C THR A 35 -2.05 1.63 2.00
N TYR A 36 -1.33 2.69 1.67
CA TYR A 36 0.04 2.66 1.18
C TYR A 36 1.01 2.89 2.32
N TRP A 37 2.14 2.20 2.27
CA TRP A 37 3.24 2.35 3.21
C TRP A 37 4.53 2.58 2.44
N VAL A 38 5.34 3.53 2.93
CA VAL A 38 6.71 3.75 2.45
C VAL A 38 7.65 3.70 3.64
N HIS A 39 8.62 2.80 3.55
CA HIS A 39 9.71 2.67 4.50
C HIS A 39 10.96 3.30 3.89
N VAL A 40 11.45 4.37 4.51
CA VAL A 40 12.63 5.13 4.08
C VAL A 40 13.81 4.72 4.94
N TYR A 41 14.90 4.33 4.30
CA TYR A 41 16.12 3.84 4.95
C TYR A 41 17.26 4.87 4.80
N ASP A 42 18.18 4.90 5.77
CA ASP A 42 19.34 5.79 5.72
C ASP A 42 20.33 5.50 4.56
N ASP A 43 20.23 4.34 3.91
CA ASP A 43 21.06 3.94 2.76
C ASP A 43 20.65 4.59 1.43
N GLY A 44 19.66 5.50 1.45
CA GLY A 44 19.14 6.17 0.26
C GLY A 44 18.12 5.34 -0.52
N THR A 45 17.73 4.16 -0.01
CA THR A 45 16.66 3.34 -0.58
C THR A 45 15.33 3.55 0.16
N ALA A 46 14.26 3.12 -0.49
CA ALA A 46 12.93 3.06 0.09
C ALA A 46 12.22 1.78 -0.37
N LEU A 47 11.29 1.30 0.47
CA LEU A 47 10.41 0.17 0.17
C LEU A 47 8.97 0.65 0.20
N PHE A 48 8.21 0.36 -0.85
CA PHE A 48 6.80 0.64 -1.00
C PHE A 48 6.01 -0.66 -0.90
N THR A 49 4.99 -0.65 -0.05
CA THR A 49 4.02 -1.75 0.09
C THR A 49 2.62 -1.20 0.27
N TRP A 50 1.62 -2.05 0.16
CA TRP A 50 0.22 -1.69 0.32
C TRP A 50 -0.59 -2.80 0.96
N GLU A 51 -1.68 -2.42 1.63
CA GLU A 51 -2.64 -3.34 2.21
C GLU A 51 -4.05 -2.93 1.81
N PHE A 52 -4.90 -3.91 1.53
CA PHE A 52 -6.30 -3.71 1.19
C PHE A 52 -7.20 -4.49 2.14
N ALA A 53 -8.11 -3.79 2.83
CA ALA A 53 -9.07 -4.36 3.76
C ALA A 53 -10.20 -5.09 3.02
N VAL A 54 -9.95 -6.36 2.65
CA VAL A 54 -10.86 -7.17 1.83
C VAL A 54 -12.20 -7.39 2.52
N THR A 55 -12.18 -7.76 3.81
CA THR A 55 -13.41 -8.00 4.57
C THR A 55 -14.30 -6.76 4.58
N ASP A 56 -13.73 -5.59 4.88
CA ASP A 56 -14.47 -4.32 4.95
C ASP A 56 -15.00 -3.91 3.57
N TYR A 57 -14.19 -4.07 2.52
CA TYR A 57 -14.61 -3.78 1.16
C TYR A 57 -15.80 -4.65 0.74
N LEU A 58 -15.72 -5.97 0.91
CA LEU A 58 -16.79 -6.88 0.53
C LEU A 58 -18.07 -6.61 1.34
N LEU A 59 -17.92 -6.35 2.65
CA LEU A 59 -19.05 -6.04 3.53
C LEU A 59 -19.78 -4.77 3.06
N GLU A 60 -19.05 -3.72 2.69
CA GLU A 60 -19.65 -2.48 2.15
C GLU A 60 -20.36 -2.71 0.80
N HIS A 61 -19.98 -3.76 0.07
CA HIS A 61 -20.63 -4.17 -1.18
C HIS A 61 -21.70 -5.26 -1.00
N GLY A 62 -22.16 -5.49 0.24
CA GLY A 62 -23.23 -6.44 0.54
C GLY A 62 -22.83 -7.91 0.47
N MET A 63 -21.52 -8.20 0.47
CA MET A 63 -20.97 -9.55 0.48
C MET A 63 -20.32 -9.85 1.82
N GLN A 64 -20.57 -11.04 2.37
CA GLN A 64 -19.94 -11.47 3.61
C GLN A 64 -18.82 -12.46 3.32
N LEU A 65 -17.60 -12.15 3.78
CA LEU A 65 -16.50 -13.10 3.77
C LEU A 65 -16.63 -14.03 4.98
N GLY A 66 -16.82 -15.32 4.73
CA GLY A 66 -16.81 -16.34 5.78
C GLY A 66 -15.38 -16.71 6.18
N SER A 67 -15.08 -16.71 7.48
CA SER A 67 -13.83 -17.23 8.04
C SER A 67 -14.16 -18.09 9.27
N GLY A 68 -13.39 -19.17 9.47
CA GLY A 68 -13.48 -20.01 10.67
C GLY A 68 -13.04 -19.29 11.95
N GLU A 69 -12.30 -18.19 11.82
CA GLU A 69 -11.90 -17.30 12.91
C GLU A 69 -12.17 -15.83 12.56
N ALA A 70 -12.57 -15.03 13.54
CA ALA A 70 -12.95 -13.62 13.39
C ALA A 70 -11.72 -12.69 13.25
N LEU A 71 -10.88 -12.93 12.25
CA LEU A 71 -9.74 -12.07 11.94
C LEU A 71 -10.04 -11.19 10.73
N ASN A 72 -9.67 -9.91 10.85
CA ASN A 72 -9.68 -8.98 9.71
C ASN A 72 -8.75 -9.54 8.62
N THR A 73 -9.31 -9.75 7.43
CA THR A 73 -8.56 -10.29 6.30
C THR A 73 -8.10 -9.15 5.40
N PHE A 74 -6.80 -9.12 5.13
CA PHE A 74 -6.15 -8.11 4.30
C PHE A 74 -5.47 -8.76 3.11
N LEU A 75 -5.46 -8.05 1.99
CA LEU A 75 -4.69 -8.38 0.80
C LEU A 75 -3.43 -7.51 0.76
N PHE A 76 -2.30 -8.13 0.41
CA PHE A 76 -0.99 -7.49 0.28
C PHE A 76 -0.40 -7.85 -1.10
N PRO A 77 0.58 -7.09 -1.62
CA PRO A 77 1.35 -7.55 -2.76
C PRO A 77 2.13 -8.82 -2.40
N VAL A 78 2.34 -9.70 -3.38
CA VAL A 78 3.21 -10.88 -3.21
C VAL A 78 4.66 -10.46 -2.96
N GLN A 79 5.10 -9.37 -3.60
CA GLN A 79 6.42 -8.79 -3.44
C GLN A 79 6.30 -7.27 -3.31
N ASP A 80 6.97 -6.72 -2.31
CA ASP A 80 7.10 -5.28 -2.12
C ASP A 80 8.06 -4.67 -3.15
N GLU A 81 7.79 -3.44 -3.55
CA GLU A 81 8.65 -2.72 -4.48
C GLU A 81 9.74 -1.99 -3.69
N ARG A 82 11.01 -2.22 -4.01
CA ARG A 82 12.15 -1.49 -3.41
C ARG A 82 12.88 -0.71 -4.48
N GLY A 83 13.30 0.51 -4.17
CA GLY A 83 14.06 1.35 -5.09
C GLY A 83 14.77 2.50 -4.41
N ALA A 84 15.32 3.41 -5.22
CA ALA A 84 15.94 4.62 -4.71
C ALA A 84 14.87 5.56 -4.13
N GLN A 85 15.27 6.44 -3.21
CA GLN A 85 14.46 7.58 -2.76
C GLN A 85 14.30 8.61 -3.89
N ASP A 86 13.50 8.23 -4.90
CA ASP A 86 13.30 8.97 -6.13
C ASP A 86 11.78 9.16 -6.37
N PRO A 87 11.32 10.39 -6.69
CA PRO A 87 9.91 10.66 -6.96
C PRO A 87 9.31 9.85 -8.11
N ALA A 88 10.07 9.56 -9.17
CA ALA A 88 9.60 8.78 -10.31
C ALA A 88 9.48 7.30 -9.96
N TRP A 89 10.40 6.76 -9.15
CA TRP A 89 10.25 5.41 -8.59
C TRP A 89 8.96 5.27 -7.78
N LEU A 90 8.70 6.21 -6.85
CA LEU A 90 7.48 6.18 -6.03
C LEU A 90 6.22 6.27 -6.91
N ALA A 91 6.24 7.11 -7.95
CA ALA A 91 5.13 7.24 -8.87
C ALA A 91 4.85 5.91 -9.59
N HIS A 92 5.89 5.27 -10.12
CA HIS A 92 5.79 3.99 -10.79
C HIS A 92 5.28 2.87 -9.88
N ALA A 93 5.77 2.80 -8.63
CA ALA A 93 5.34 1.79 -7.66
C ALA A 93 3.84 1.90 -7.33
N ILE A 94 3.33 3.13 -7.20
CA ILE A 94 1.89 3.39 -6.98
C ILE A 94 1.08 2.98 -8.22
N GLU A 95 1.51 3.38 -9.42
CA GLU A 95 0.84 3.02 -10.68
C GLU A 95 0.73 1.50 -10.86
N LEU A 96 1.80 0.77 -10.51
CA LEU A 96 1.83 -0.69 -10.56
C LEU A 96 0.86 -1.33 -9.56
N ALA A 97 0.79 -0.81 -8.33
CA ALA A 97 -0.18 -1.27 -7.34
C ALA A 97 -1.62 -1.04 -7.79
N GLU A 98 -1.92 0.14 -8.32
CA GLU A 98 -3.25 0.49 -8.84
C GLU A 98 -3.61 -0.32 -10.09
N ALA A 99 -2.65 -0.65 -10.95
CA ALA A 99 -2.87 -1.54 -12.09
C ALA A 99 -3.24 -2.96 -11.61
N ARG A 100 -2.44 -3.55 -10.71
CA ARG A 100 -2.68 -4.89 -10.13
C ARG A 100 -4.06 -4.97 -9.45
N LEU A 101 -4.45 -3.96 -8.67
CA LEU A 101 -5.75 -3.94 -8.00
C LEU A 101 -6.92 -3.85 -8.99
N ARG A 102 -6.76 -3.13 -10.11
CA ARG A 102 -7.78 -3.04 -11.17
C ARG A 102 -7.95 -4.34 -11.96
N GLU A 103 -6.91 -5.16 -12.04
CA GLU A 103 -6.97 -6.47 -12.71
C GLU A 103 -7.75 -7.52 -11.90
N VAL A 104 -8.03 -7.28 -10.62
CA VAL A 104 -8.83 -8.19 -9.78
C VAL A 104 -10.30 -8.12 -10.20
N ASN A 105 -10.71 -9.06 -11.06
CA ASN A 105 -12.10 -9.29 -11.40
C ASN A 105 -12.65 -10.52 -10.66
N LEU A 106 -13.44 -10.28 -9.61
CA LEU A 106 -14.04 -11.35 -8.81
C LEU A 106 -15.16 -12.12 -9.54
N ALA A 107 -15.68 -11.59 -10.65
CA ALA A 107 -16.81 -12.14 -11.39
C ALA A 107 -16.41 -12.64 -12.79
N GLY A 108 -15.11 -12.91 -13.01
CA GLY A 108 -14.55 -13.17 -14.33
C GLY A 108 -15.36 -14.14 -15.20
N ASP A 109 -15.27 -13.96 -16.51
CA ASP A 109 -15.55 -15.04 -17.46
C ASP A 109 -14.37 -16.02 -17.38
N GLU A 110 -14.60 -17.23 -16.87
CA GLU A 110 -13.66 -18.33 -17.06
C GLU A 110 -13.57 -18.62 -18.57
N ALA A 111 -12.38 -18.45 -19.16
CA ALA A 111 -12.09 -18.87 -20.53
C ALA A 111 -11.69 -20.35 -20.56
#